data_AF-F9FXY5-F1
#
_entry.id   AF-F9FXY5-F1
#
_cell.length_a   1.000
_cell.length_b   1.000
_cell.length_c   1.000
_cell.angle_alpha   90.00
_cell.angle_beta   90.00
_cell.angle_gamma   90.00
#
_symmetry.space_group_name_H-M   'P 1'
#
loop_
_entity.id
_entity.type
_entity.pdbx_description
1 polymer ?
#
loop_
_entity_poly.entity_id
_entity_poly.type
_entity_poly.pdbx_seq_one_letter_code
_entity_poly.pdbx_strand_id
1 'polypeptide(L)'
;MDLNSADKALRWMRRDEKPHARFEGIAILWIAFSSVWTILLVAGMAFLYRRRDMPILRIRGLLLSFGSVVLLHLYWIAVQWVYVVALLFPPAVEFWIMSIWLPFGIALFHASNSRFLYVAKSQKNLFASKNARPKSERVQKQGLIGRYSNLNYTKRMLVLVGLGMLFQLLLTTFMFLVSRKFHDSFGISGTEVTGTESQRKAAARKGWEWWPSIVWQLVWAWVIAPVILWKSRNIRDTQGWRVQTIACCLANLHAAPMWLIALYLPAMAPVNNVFVPPQCSSETIFTMGALECMLERNPEPLQQFSALHDFSGENIAFLRAVAEWKSSLPASFRGSSNQEQYSAIQELIHERFNSALRIYATFISTRDAEFQVNLSSQNLKNLEDIFEVSARTLYGDKRPVDPALPFESFNMTSLANVNSSAASAHGSEDGIFTTSREVNARALWWGDIPEHFNGSIFDDAEASIKYLVLTNTWPKFVKAKRNSLESMYS
;
A
#
# COMPACT_ATOMS: atom_id res chain seq x y z
N MET A 1 30.93 -10.93 0.29
CA MET A 1 29.60 -10.68 -0.31
C MET A 1 28.71 -10.16 0.80
N ASP A 2 28.41 -8.87 0.78
CA ASP A 2 27.84 -8.12 1.90
C ASP A 2 26.42 -8.62 2.28
N LEU A 3 26.31 -9.28 3.44
CA LEU A 3 25.05 -9.79 4.01
C LEU A 3 24.15 -8.70 4.61
N ASN A 4 24.49 -7.42 4.43
CA ASN A 4 24.06 -6.35 5.36
C ASN A 4 22.73 -5.64 4.99
N SER A 5 22.25 -5.80 3.75
CA SER A 5 21.05 -5.09 3.26
C SER A 5 19.78 -5.95 3.39
N ALA A 6 19.87 -7.23 3.03
CA ALA A 6 18.79 -8.22 3.12
C ALA A 6 18.47 -8.61 4.58
N ASP A 7 19.44 -8.53 5.47
CA ASP A 7 19.28 -8.82 6.89
C ASP A 7 18.40 -7.79 7.62
N LYS A 8 18.31 -6.57 7.10
CA LYS A 8 17.44 -5.51 7.63
C LYS A 8 15.97 -5.69 7.22
N ALA A 9 15.70 -6.28 6.06
CA ALA A 9 14.32 -6.47 5.55
C ALA A 9 13.52 -7.51 6.35
N LEU A 10 14.21 -8.44 7.02
CA LEU A 10 13.62 -9.52 7.84
C LEU A 10 13.80 -9.28 9.35
N ARG A 11 14.10 -8.04 9.76
CA ARG A 11 14.38 -7.67 11.16
C ARG A 11 13.23 -8.03 12.11
N TRP A 12 11.99 -8.05 11.62
CA TRP A 12 10.79 -8.46 12.35
C TRP A 12 10.80 -9.94 12.82
N MET A 13 11.64 -10.79 12.22
CA MET A 13 11.83 -12.21 12.59
C MET A 13 12.99 -12.44 13.57
N ARG A 14 13.89 -11.47 13.78
CA ARG A 14 15.14 -11.64 14.56
C ARG A 14 14.99 -11.26 16.04
N ARG A 15 13.78 -11.27 16.59
CA ARG A 15 13.64 -11.18 18.04
C ARG A 15 13.91 -12.57 18.60
N ASP A 16 14.83 -12.70 19.55
CA ASP A 16 15.11 -13.93 20.30
C ASP A 16 13.94 -14.33 21.22
N GLU A 17 12.72 -13.96 20.85
CA GLU A 17 11.46 -14.30 21.51
C GLU A 17 11.08 -15.74 21.16
N LYS A 18 10.60 -16.49 22.15
CA LYS A 18 10.03 -17.83 21.93
C LYS A 18 8.95 -17.77 20.84
N PRO A 19 8.89 -18.74 19.91
CA PRO A 19 7.90 -18.73 18.84
C PRO A 19 6.49 -18.77 19.43
N HIS A 20 5.74 -17.69 19.25
CA HIS A 20 4.34 -17.56 19.67
C HIS A 20 3.54 -16.90 18.54
N ALA A 21 2.25 -17.20 18.48
CA ALA A 21 1.35 -16.55 17.54
C ALA A 21 1.12 -15.10 17.98
N ARG A 22 1.19 -14.15 17.03
CA ARG A 22 0.94 -12.73 17.30
C ARG A 22 -0.53 -12.41 17.07
N PHE A 23 -1.24 -12.09 18.14
CA PHE A 23 -2.66 -11.68 18.12
C PHE A 23 -2.81 -10.18 18.38
N GLU A 24 -1.96 -9.36 17.76
CA GLU A 24 -2.05 -7.89 17.81
C GLU A 24 -3.25 -7.39 16.97
N GLY A 25 -3.64 -6.11 17.09
CA GLY A 25 -4.82 -5.57 16.39
C GLY A 25 -4.81 -5.81 14.86
N ILE A 26 -3.62 -5.75 14.24
CA ILE A 26 -3.43 -6.06 12.81
C ILE A 26 -3.73 -7.54 12.50
N ALA A 27 -3.32 -8.47 13.37
CA ALA A 27 -3.61 -9.88 13.21
C ALA A 27 -5.11 -10.17 13.29
N ILE A 28 -5.81 -9.56 14.24
CA ILE A 28 -7.27 -9.69 14.39
C ILE A 28 -7.98 -9.18 13.13
N LEU A 29 -7.55 -8.04 12.58
CA LEU A 29 -8.08 -7.49 11.34
C LEU A 29 -7.94 -8.50 10.18
N TRP A 30 -6.74 -9.05 9.96
CA TRP A 30 -6.52 -10.01 8.87
C TRP A 30 -7.28 -11.32 9.05
N ILE A 31 -7.40 -11.82 10.29
CA ILE A 31 -8.20 -13.01 10.60
C ILE A 31 -9.69 -12.74 10.32
N ALA A 32 -10.22 -11.62 10.81
CA ALA A 32 -11.62 -11.24 10.58
C ALA A 32 -11.90 -11.06 9.08
N PHE A 33 -11.06 -10.31 8.38
CA PHE A 33 -11.19 -10.07 6.95
C PHE A 33 -11.14 -11.36 6.13
N SER A 34 -10.16 -12.22 6.38
CA SER A 34 -10.05 -13.51 5.69
C SER A 34 -11.19 -14.45 6.01
N SER A 35 -11.71 -14.45 7.24
CA SER A 35 -12.87 -15.26 7.64
C SER A 35 -14.14 -14.81 6.93
N VAL A 36 -14.44 -13.51 6.96
CA VAL A 36 -15.61 -12.93 6.28
C VAL A 36 -15.53 -13.18 4.78
N TRP A 37 -14.38 -12.91 4.15
CA TRP A 37 -14.19 -13.14 2.73
C TRP A 37 -14.33 -14.61 2.35
N THR A 38 -13.82 -15.53 3.17
CA THR A 38 -13.97 -16.98 2.95
C THR A 38 -15.43 -17.41 2.98
N ILE A 39 -16.21 -16.92 3.96
CA ILE A 39 -17.65 -17.23 4.07
C ILE A 39 -18.39 -16.75 2.82
N LEU A 40 -18.16 -15.50 2.40
CA LEU A 40 -18.77 -14.93 1.20
C LEU A 40 -18.41 -15.72 -0.06
N LEU A 41 -17.13 -16.09 -0.21
CA LEU A 41 -16.64 -16.84 -1.35
C LEU A 41 -17.24 -18.25 -1.41
N VAL A 42 -17.27 -18.97 -0.28
CA VAL A 42 -17.88 -20.31 -0.20
C VAL A 42 -19.38 -20.24 -0.46
N ALA A 43 -20.07 -19.24 0.09
CA ALA A 43 -21.50 -19.02 -0.18
C ALA A 43 -21.76 -18.75 -1.66
N GLY A 44 -20.95 -17.90 -2.31
CA GLY A 44 -21.03 -17.62 -3.74
C GLY A 44 -20.77 -18.86 -4.60
N MET A 45 -19.75 -19.66 -4.27
CA MET A 45 -19.47 -20.92 -4.94
C MET A 45 -20.61 -21.93 -4.77
N ALA A 46 -21.17 -22.06 -3.57
CA ALA A 46 -22.29 -22.95 -3.29
C ALA A 46 -23.55 -22.52 -4.06
N PHE A 47 -23.82 -21.22 -4.16
CA PHE A 47 -24.90 -20.67 -4.97
C PHE A 47 -24.73 -21.04 -6.45
N LEU A 48 -23.54 -20.80 -7.01
CA LEU A 48 -23.23 -21.14 -8.40
C LEU A 48 -23.31 -22.65 -8.67
N TYR A 49 -22.87 -23.48 -7.73
CA TYR A 49 -22.96 -24.93 -7.84
C TYR A 49 -24.41 -25.41 -7.85
N ARG A 50 -25.26 -24.87 -6.97
CA ARG A 50 -26.69 -25.20 -6.94
C ARG A 50 -27.42 -24.77 -8.22
N ARG A 51 -26.96 -23.71 -8.89
CA ARG A 51 -27.53 -23.21 -10.15
C ARG A 51 -26.78 -23.69 -11.40
N ARG A 52 -25.89 -24.68 -11.28
CA ARG A 52 -25.01 -25.15 -12.37
C ARG A 52 -25.71 -25.57 -13.65
N ASP A 53 -27.00 -25.88 -13.59
CA ASP A 53 -27.81 -26.28 -14.73
C ASP A 53 -28.18 -25.13 -15.67
N MET A 54 -28.03 -23.88 -15.21
CA MET A 54 -28.25 -22.70 -16.05
C MET A 54 -27.28 -22.69 -17.25
N PRO A 55 -27.75 -22.45 -18.49
CA PRO A 55 -26.92 -22.49 -19.70
C PRO A 55 -25.67 -21.60 -19.61
N ILE A 56 -25.80 -20.41 -19.01
CA ILE A 56 -24.71 -19.46 -18.75
C ILE A 56 -23.57 -20.06 -17.90
N LEU A 57 -23.89 -20.91 -16.92
CA LEU A 57 -22.91 -21.52 -16.03
C LEU A 57 -22.30 -22.80 -16.62
N ARG A 58 -23.09 -23.57 -17.39
CA ARG A 58 -22.60 -24.78 -18.09
C ARG A 58 -21.46 -24.46 -19.07
N ILE A 59 -21.52 -23.32 -19.76
CA ILE A 59 -20.50 -22.92 -20.74
C ILE A 59 -19.15 -22.62 -20.06
N ARG A 60 -19.17 -22.02 -18.86
CA ARG A 60 -17.96 -21.62 -18.10
C ARG A 60 -17.14 -22.82 -17.62
N GLY A 61 -17.78 -23.94 -17.29
CA GLY A 61 -17.07 -25.13 -16.80
C GLY A 61 -16.60 -24.97 -15.35
N LEU A 62 -17.57 -24.92 -14.43
CA LEU A 62 -17.39 -24.56 -13.01
C LEU A 62 -16.27 -25.31 -12.27
N LEU A 63 -16.01 -26.58 -12.60
CA LEU A 63 -14.99 -27.36 -11.90
C LEU A 63 -13.58 -26.72 -12.00
N LEU A 64 -13.20 -26.23 -13.19
CA LEU A 64 -11.90 -25.60 -13.39
C LEU A 64 -11.84 -24.23 -12.70
N SER A 65 -12.92 -23.46 -12.79
CA SER A 65 -13.03 -22.16 -12.14
C SER A 65 -12.96 -22.31 -10.61
N PHE A 66 -13.69 -23.27 -10.04
CA PHE A 66 -13.69 -23.56 -8.61
C PHE A 66 -12.34 -24.08 -8.14
N GLY A 67 -11.70 -25.01 -8.86
CA GLY A 67 -10.37 -25.48 -8.52
C GLY A 67 -9.34 -24.34 -8.49
N SER A 68 -9.41 -23.44 -9.48
CA SER A 68 -8.57 -22.24 -9.51
C SER A 68 -8.84 -21.31 -8.33
N VAL A 69 -10.11 -20.95 -8.10
CA VAL A 69 -10.51 -20.04 -7.02
C VAL A 69 -10.13 -20.61 -5.66
N VAL A 70 -10.33 -21.91 -5.42
CA VAL A 70 -9.96 -22.55 -4.16
C VAL A 70 -8.46 -22.48 -3.92
N LEU A 71 -7.63 -22.85 -4.91
CA LEU A 71 -6.17 -22.81 -4.75
C LEU A 71 -5.64 -21.39 -4.54
N LEU A 72 -6.15 -20.42 -5.32
CA LEU A 72 -5.77 -19.01 -5.15
C LEU A 72 -6.26 -18.44 -3.82
N HIS A 73 -7.42 -18.86 -3.34
CA HIS A 73 -7.97 -18.43 -2.05
C HIS A 73 -7.20 -19.03 -0.87
N LEU A 74 -6.84 -20.31 -0.94
CA LEU A 74 -5.97 -20.94 0.06
C LEU A 74 -4.60 -20.25 0.11
N TYR A 75 -4.03 -19.94 -1.06
CA TYR A 75 -2.81 -19.15 -1.16
C TYR A 75 -2.97 -17.77 -0.49
N TRP A 76 -4.05 -17.07 -0.82
CA TRP A 76 -4.32 -15.75 -0.26
C TRP A 76 -4.51 -15.80 1.26
N ILE A 77 -5.24 -16.77 1.81
CA ILE A 77 -5.37 -16.97 3.27
C ILE A 77 -3.99 -17.19 3.89
N ALA A 78 -3.18 -18.09 3.31
CA ALA A 78 -1.84 -18.36 3.82
C ALA A 78 -1.02 -17.07 3.89
N VAL A 79 -1.10 -16.21 2.87
CA VAL A 79 -0.45 -14.89 2.84
C VAL A 79 -1.00 -13.94 3.91
N GLN A 80 -2.32 -13.88 4.13
CA GLN A 80 -2.91 -13.01 5.17
C GLN A 80 -2.48 -13.42 6.57
N TRP A 81 -2.35 -14.73 6.80
CA TRP A 81 -2.05 -15.27 8.11
C TRP A 81 -0.56 -15.27 8.43
N VAL A 82 0.33 -15.00 7.47
CA VAL A 82 1.79 -15.00 7.71
C VAL A 82 2.16 -14.12 8.91
N TYR A 83 1.54 -12.95 9.08
CA TYR A 83 1.81 -12.09 10.25
C TYR A 83 1.53 -12.79 11.60
N VAL A 84 0.51 -13.64 11.65
CA VAL A 84 0.06 -14.36 12.85
C VAL A 84 0.96 -15.56 13.14
N VAL A 85 1.37 -16.30 12.10
CA VAL A 85 1.96 -17.64 12.24
C VAL A 85 3.40 -17.77 11.72
N ALA A 86 4.02 -16.72 11.16
CA ALA A 86 5.35 -16.78 10.52
C ALA A 86 6.48 -17.35 11.41
N LEU A 87 6.39 -17.19 12.73
CA LEU A 87 7.40 -17.73 13.66
C LEU A 87 7.19 -19.23 13.95
N LEU A 88 6.01 -19.75 13.65
CA LEU A 88 5.61 -21.15 13.88
C LEU A 88 5.71 -22.01 12.62
N PHE A 89 5.69 -21.40 11.42
CA PHE A 89 5.70 -22.12 10.15
C PHE A 89 7.12 -22.55 9.73
N PRO A 90 7.35 -23.85 9.43
CA PRO A 90 8.60 -24.29 8.83
C PRO A 90 8.78 -23.68 7.43
N PRO A 91 9.97 -23.18 7.07
CA PRO A 91 10.24 -22.62 5.74
C PRO A 91 9.94 -23.57 4.58
N ALA A 92 10.08 -24.88 4.81
CA ALA A 92 9.71 -25.92 3.86
C ALA A 92 8.23 -25.85 3.48
N VAL A 93 7.34 -25.63 4.46
CA VAL A 93 5.88 -25.54 4.21
C VAL A 93 5.56 -24.31 3.37
N GLU A 94 6.19 -23.17 3.67
CA GLU A 94 6.05 -21.95 2.87
C GLU A 94 6.49 -22.16 1.42
N PHE A 95 7.62 -22.84 1.23
CA PHE A 95 8.12 -23.19 -0.10
C PHE A 95 7.11 -23.99 -0.91
N TRP A 96 6.50 -25.03 -0.31
CA TRP A 96 5.49 -25.85 -0.98
C TRP A 96 4.21 -25.07 -1.29
N ILE A 97 3.72 -24.24 -0.35
CA ILE A 97 2.53 -23.42 -0.55
C ILE A 97 2.75 -22.45 -1.73
N MET A 98 3.86 -21.73 -1.72
CA MET A 98 4.20 -20.73 -2.76
C MET A 98 4.45 -21.39 -4.13
N SER A 99 5.08 -22.57 -4.15
CA SER A 99 5.49 -23.25 -5.38
C SER A 99 4.44 -24.18 -5.97
N ILE A 100 3.35 -24.46 -5.25
CA ILE A 100 2.20 -25.24 -5.74
C ILE A 100 0.94 -24.39 -5.86
N TRP A 101 0.43 -23.83 -4.75
CA TRP A 101 -0.94 -23.31 -4.71
C TRP A 101 -1.13 -22.16 -5.68
N LEU A 102 -0.18 -21.22 -5.71
CA LEU A 102 -0.21 -20.09 -6.64
C LEU A 102 -0.08 -20.52 -8.11
N PRO A 103 0.99 -21.22 -8.54
CA PRO A 103 1.14 -21.58 -9.95
C PRO A 103 0.04 -22.54 -10.44
N PHE A 104 -0.47 -23.44 -9.59
CA PHE A 104 -1.58 -24.31 -9.97
C PHE A 104 -2.89 -23.54 -10.05
N GLY A 105 -3.15 -22.63 -9.11
CA GLY A 105 -4.30 -21.74 -9.13
C GLY A 105 -4.35 -20.90 -10.41
N ILE A 106 -3.21 -20.31 -10.80
CA ILE A 106 -3.04 -19.56 -12.06
C ILE A 106 -3.21 -20.47 -13.28
N ALA A 107 -2.61 -21.67 -13.30
CA ALA A 107 -2.74 -22.59 -14.41
C ALA A 107 -4.20 -23.01 -14.66
N LEU A 108 -4.94 -23.33 -13.59
CA LEU A 108 -6.38 -23.62 -13.66
C LEU A 108 -7.20 -22.38 -14.05
N PHE A 109 -6.81 -21.19 -13.60
CA PHE A 109 -7.44 -19.94 -14.00
C PHE A 109 -7.35 -19.74 -15.51
N HIS A 110 -6.16 -19.94 -16.09
CA HIS A 110 -5.94 -19.85 -17.52
C HIS A 110 -6.67 -20.95 -18.30
N ALA A 111 -6.74 -22.18 -17.75
CA ALA A 111 -7.54 -23.24 -18.35
C ALA A 111 -9.04 -22.85 -18.40
N SER A 112 -9.55 -22.29 -17.30
CA SER A 112 -10.92 -21.76 -17.23
C SER A 112 -11.14 -20.65 -18.26
N ASN A 113 -10.23 -19.67 -18.34
CA ASN A 113 -10.37 -18.53 -19.26
C ASN A 113 -10.07 -18.84 -20.73
N SER A 114 -9.30 -19.88 -21.04
CA SER A 114 -9.06 -20.27 -22.44
C SER A 114 -10.34 -20.80 -23.11
N ARG A 115 -11.31 -21.28 -22.32
CA ARG A 115 -12.65 -21.64 -22.80
C ARG A 115 -13.39 -20.44 -23.40
N PHE A 116 -13.19 -19.23 -22.87
CA PHE A 116 -13.77 -17.99 -23.39
C PHE A 116 -13.41 -17.78 -24.86
N LEU A 117 -12.10 -17.77 -25.15
CA LEU A 117 -11.58 -17.53 -26.49
C LEU A 117 -12.02 -18.65 -27.46
N TYR A 118 -12.11 -19.88 -26.98
CA TYR A 118 -12.62 -20.99 -27.75
C TYR A 118 -14.10 -20.82 -28.12
N VAL A 119 -14.95 -20.49 -27.15
CA VAL A 119 -16.39 -20.30 -27.37
C VAL A 119 -16.62 -19.12 -28.32
N ALA A 120 -15.95 -17.99 -28.10
CA ALA A 120 -16.04 -16.82 -28.98
C ALA A 120 -15.63 -17.14 -30.43
N LYS A 121 -14.53 -17.89 -30.61
CA LYS A 121 -14.07 -18.32 -31.94
C LYS A 121 -15.04 -19.32 -32.59
N SER A 122 -15.57 -20.26 -31.83
CA SER A 122 -16.56 -21.22 -32.31
C SER A 122 -17.85 -20.53 -32.75
N GLN A 123 -18.37 -19.58 -31.96
CA GLN A 123 -19.56 -18.81 -32.33
C GLN A 123 -19.32 -17.98 -33.60
N LYS A 124 -18.18 -17.28 -33.70
CA LYS A 124 -17.82 -16.54 -34.92
C LYS A 124 -17.78 -17.44 -36.15
N ASN A 125 -17.20 -18.63 -36.02
CA ASN A 125 -17.10 -19.56 -37.15
C ASN A 125 -18.46 -20.15 -37.55
N LEU A 126 -19.34 -20.44 -36.59
CA LEU A 126 -20.64 -21.07 -36.87
C LEU A 126 -21.68 -20.07 -37.39
N PHE A 127 -21.70 -18.84 -36.87
CA PHE A 127 -22.80 -17.90 -37.11
C PHE A 127 -22.40 -16.65 -37.90
N ALA A 128 -21.11 -16.33 -38.00
CA ALA A 128 -20.65 -15.10 -38.66
C ALA A 128 -19.70 -15.34 -39.85
N SER A 129 -19.19 -16.56 -40.04
CA SER A 129 -18.29 -16.86 -41.15
C SER A 129 -19.08 -17.29 -42.39
N LYS A 130 -19.16 -16.40 -43.38
CA LYS A 130 -19.80 -16.67 -44.69
C LYS A 130 -19.04 -17.71 -45.54
N ASN A 131 -17.78 -18.00 -45.21
CA ASN A 131 -16.90 -18.95 -45.91
C ASN A 131 -16.46 -20.07 -44.95
N ALA A 132 -17.41 -20.83 -44.42
CA ALA A 132 -17.08 -22.05 -43.67
C ALA A 132 -16.38 -23.02 -44.61
N ARG A 133 -15.04 -23.03 -44.59
CA ARG A 133 -14.24 -24.04 -45.30
C ARG A 133 -14.75 -25.42 -44.84
N PRO A 134 -15.06 -26.35 -45.74
CA PRO A 134 -15.38 -27.72 -45.35
C PRO A 134 -14.21 -28.23 -44.49
N LYS A 135 -14.53 -28.92 -43.38
CA LYS A 135 -13.50 -29.56 -42.55
C LYS A 135 -12.74 -30.51 -43.48
N SER A 136 -11.54 -30.12 -43.90
CA SER A 136 -10.64 -31.00 -44.63
C SER A 136 -10.51 -32.29 -43.82
N GLU A 137 -10.64 -33.44 -44.51
CA GLU A 137 -10.37 -34.74 -43.93
C GLU A 137 -8.99 -34.69 -43.28
N ARG A 138 -8.97 -34.77 -41.94
CA ARG A 138 -7.72 -34.72 -41.19
C ARG A 138 -7.04 -36.06 -41.39
N VAL A 139 -5.93 -36.06 -42.13
CA VAL A 139 -5.02 -37.20 -42.22
C VAL A 139 -4.69 -37.66 -40.79
N GLN A 140 -5.05 -38.91 -40.50
CA GLN A 140 -4.95 -39.48 -39.16
C GLN A 140 -3.48 -39.76 -38.86
N LYS A 141 -2.80 -38.79 -38.24
CA LYS A 141 -1.41 -38.98 -37.81
C LYS A 141 -1.36 -40.08 -36.74
N GLN A 142 -0.44 -41.04 -36.88
CA GLN A 142 -0.23 -42.10 -35.89
C GLN A 142 0.66 -41.61 -34.71
N GLY A 143 0.64 -42.34 -33.59
CA GLY A 143 1.45 -42.04 -32.39
C GLY A 143 0.84 -41.04 -31.40
N LEU A 144 1.60 -40.66 -30.36
CA LEU A 144 1.15 -39.77 -29.27
C LEU A 144 0.76 -38.37 -29.76
N ILE A 145 1.56 -37.80 -30.67
CA ILE A 145 1.28 -36.51 -31.32
C ILE A 145 0.00 -36.59 -32.16
N GLY A 146 -0.21 -37.73 -32.84
CA GLY A 146 -1.44 -38.05 -33.55
C GLY A 146 -2.68 -38.06 -32.66
N ARG A 147 -2.61 -38.82 -31.55
CA ARG A 147 -3.68 -38.87 -30.53
C ARG A 147 -4.00 -37.48 -29.96
N TYR A 148 -2.97 -36.70 -29.60
CA TYR A 148 -3.16 -35.32 -29.14
C TYR A 148 -3.79 -34.41 -30.21
N SER A 149 -3.36 -34.52 -31.46
CA SER A 149 -3.88 -33.77 -32.61
C SER A 149 -5.32 -34.13 -33.00
N ASN A 150 -5.87 -35.22 -32.45
CA ASN A 150 -7.25 -35.64 -32.64
C ASN A 150 -8.17 -35.24 -31.48
N LEU A 151 -7.63 -34.83 -30.33
CA LEU A 151 -8.44 -34.39 -29.18
C LEU A 151 -9.24 -33.12 -29.49
N ASN A 152 -10.40 -32.97 -28.85
CA ASN A 152 -11.15 -31.70 -28.84
C ASN A 152 -10.36 -30.63 -28.10
N TYR A 153 -10.62 -29.35 -28.41
CA TYR A 153 -9.88 -28.21 -27.84
C TYR A 153 -9.79 -28.27 -26.30
N THR A 154 -10.91 -28.51 -25.63
CA THR A 154 -10.96 -28.63 -24.16
C THR A 154 -10.04 -29.73 -23.64
N LYS A 155 -10.03 -30.91 -24.27
CA LYS A 155 -9.16 -32.02 -23.86
C LYS A 155 -7.68 -31.69 -24.11
N ARG A 156 -7.34 -31.06 -25.24
CA ARG A 156 -5.97 -30.61 -25.50
C ARG A 156 -5.47 -29.62 -24.47
N MET A 157 -6.29 -28.62 -24.17
CA MET A 157 -6.01 -27.61 -23.17
C MET A 157 -5.79 -28.25 -21.79
N LEU A 158 -6.65 -29.18 -21.37
CA LEU A 158 -6.50 -29.91 -20.10
C LEU A 158 -5.20 -30.72 -20.06
N VAL A 159 -4.83 -31.40 -21.15
CA VAL A 159 -3.57 -32.15 -21.24
C VAL A 159 -2.37 -31.21 -21.12
N LEU A 160 -2.37 -30.07 -21.84
CA LEU A 160 -1.26 -29.10 -21.75
C LEU A 160 -1.12 -28.50 -20.36
N VAL A 161 -2.23 -28.07 -19.76
CA VAL A 161 -2.25 -27.49 -18.41
C VAL A 161 -1.81 -28.54 -17.38
N GLY A 162 -2.30 -29.78 -17.50
CA GLY A 162 -1.91 -30.89 -16.64
C GLY A 162 -0.43 -31.25 -16.75
N LEU A 163 0.13 -31.28 -17.97
CA LEU A 163 1.57 -31.47 -18.18
C LEU A 163 2.40 -30.33 -17.58
N GLY A 164 1.95 -29.08 -17.72
CA GLY A 164 2.61 -27.93 -17.11
C GLY A 164 2.58 -27.98 -15.58
N MET A 165 1.44 -28.36 -14.99
CA MET A 165 1.31 -28.56 -13.54
C MET A 165 2.17 -29.72 -13.04
N LEU A 166 2.23 -30.84 -13.78
CA LEU A 166 3.10 -31.97 -13.45
C LEU A 166 4.58 -31.56 -13.52
N PHE A 167 4.98 -30.84 -14.57
CA PHE A 167 6.33 -30.32 -14.71
C PHE A 167 6.68 -29.40 -13.53
N GLN A 168 5.79 -28.48 -13.16
CA GLN A 168 5.97 -27.61 -11.99
C GLN A 168 6.10 -28.42 -10.69
N LEU A 169 5.30 -29.47 -10.50
CA LEU A 169 5.40 -30.33 -9.32
C LEU A 169 6.75 -31.04 -9.24
N LEU A 170 7.18 -31.64 -10.36
CA LEU A 170 8.46 -32.34 -10.44
C LEU A 170 9.63 -31.38 -10.22
N LEU A 171 9.58 -30.19 -10.82
CA LEU A 171 10.60 -29.16 -10.65
C LEU A 171 10.66 -28.65 -9.20
N THR A 172 9.51 -28.40 -8.58
CA THR A 172 9.42 -28.00 -7.16
C THR A 172 9.99 -29.09 -6.25
N THR A 173 9.62 -30.35 -6.50
CA THR A 173 10.12 -31.51 -5.75
C THR A 173 11.63 -31.65 -5.90
N PHE A 174 12.14 -31.52 -7.12
CA PHE A 174 13.58 -31.55 -7.40
C PHE A 174 14.32 -30.42 -6.65
N MET A 175 13.81 -29.19 -6.69
CA MET A 175 14.42 -28.06 -5.96
C MET A 175 14.43 -28.28 -4.46
N PHE A 176 13.34 -28.82 -3.91
CA PHE A 176 13.23 -29.15 -2.49
C PHE A 176 14.28 -30.18 -2.07
N LEU A 177 14.40 -31.29 -2.83
CA LEU A 177 15.32 -32.38 -2.52
C LEU A 177 16.80 -31.99 -2.69
N VAL A 178 17.10 -31.11 -3.65
CA VAL A 178 18.47 -30.70 -3.97
C VAL A 178 19.02 -29.70 -2.96
N SER A 179 18.19 -28.83 -2.38
CA SER A 179 18.65 -27.78 -1.47
C SER A 179 18.76 -28.28 -0.03
N ARG A 180 19.98 -28.23 0.54
CA ARG A 180 20.23 -28.49 1.97
C ARG A 180 19.63 -27.43 2.89
N LYS A 181 18.98 -26.38 2.37
CA LYS A 181 18.25 -25.41 3.19
C LYS A 181 17.01 -26.00 3.87
N PHE A 182 16.43 -27.04 3.28
CA PHE A 182 15.22 -27.67 3.79
C PHE A 182 15.49 -29.00 4.52
N HIS A 183 16.74 -29.50 4.48
CA HIS A 183 17.13 -30.82 4.95
C HIS A 183 18.48 -30.78 5.65
N ASP A 184 18.59 -31.39 6.84
CA ASP A 184 19.86 -31.47 7.56
C ASP A 184 20.79 -32.57 7.01
N SER A 185 20.22 -33.66 6.48
CA SER A 185 20.97 -34.90 6.18
C SER A 185 21.37 -35.07 4.71
N PHE A 186 20.68 -34.46 3.74
CA PHE A 186 20.92 -34.69 2.31
C PHE A 186 20.72 -33.43 1.46
N GLY A 187 21.28 -33.43 0.24
CA GLY A 187 21.25 -32.34 -0.74
C GLY A 187 22.65 -32.00 -1.27
N ILE A 188 22.76 -31.01 -2.15
CA ILE A 188 24.04 -30.60 -2.76
C ILE A 188 24.87 -29.78 -1.75
N SER A 189 26.12 -30.19 -1.53
CA SER A 189 27.09 -29.45 -0.70
C SER A 189 27.30 -28.03 -1.18
N GLY A 190 27.40 -27.06 -0.27
CA GLY A 190 27.46 -25.62 -0.61
C GLY A 190 26.10 -24.92 -0.71
N THR A 191 24.98 -25.64 -0.59
CA THR A 191 23.63 -25.03 -0.40
C THR A 191 23.23 -24.92 1.08
N GLU A 192 24.08 -25.41 1.98
CA GLU A 192 23.82 -25.37 3.42
C GLU A 192 23.90 -23.96 3.99
N VAL A 193 23.07 -23.70 5.00
CA VAL A 193 23.09 -22.44 5.75
C VAL A 193 23.57 -22.73 7.17
N THR A 194 24.68 -22.12 7.54
CA THR A 194 25.23 -22.13 8.90
C THR A 194 24.74 -20.91 9.68
N GLY A 195 24.59 -21.05 11.00
CA GLY A 195 24.11 -19.98 11.88
C GLY A 195 23.06 -20.45 12.89
N THR A 196 22.49 -19.49 13.62
CA THR A 196 21.40 -19.74 14.58
C THR A 196 20.12 -20.24 13.88
N GLU A 197 19.22 -20.92 14.60
CA GLU A 197 17.98 -21.47 14.03
C GLU A 197 17.13 -20.40 13.30
N SER A 198 17.05 -19.19 13.87
CA SER A 198 16.35 -18.05 13.27
C SER A 198 17.01 -17.56 11.98
N GLN A 199 18.34 -17.49 11.93
CA GLN A 199 19.09 -17.14 10.71
C GLN A 199 18.93 -18.20 9.62
N ARG A 200 18.96 -19.49 9.99
CA ARG A 200 18.72 -20.60 9.05
C ARG A 200 17.31 -20.53 8.45
N LYS A 201 16.29 -20.29 9.28
CA LYS A 201 14.90 -20.10 8.81
C LYS A 201 14.75 -18.89 7.88
N ALA A 202 15.37 -17.76 8.22
CA ALA A 202 15.34 -16.56 7.39
C ALA A 202 16.06 -16.77 6.03
N ALA A 203 17.17 -17.50 6.02
CA ALA A 203 17.90 -17.82 4.80
C ALA A 203 17.17 -18.83 3.89
N ALA A 204 16.41 -19.76 4.46
CA ALA A 204 15.62 -20.75 3.71
C ALA A 204 14.49 -20.11 2.88
N ARG A 205 13.98 -18.95 3.31
CA ARG A 205 12.92 -18.18 2.62
C ARG A 205 13.39 -17.40 1.40
N LYS A 206 14.67 -17.48 1.04
CA LYS A 206 15.26 -16.79 -0.11
C LYS A 206 16.32 -17.63 -0.83
N GLY A 207 16.51 -17.36 -2.11
CA GLY A 207 17.60 -17.95 -2.90
C GLY A 207 17.15 -18.45 -4.26
N TRP A 208 18.08 -19.12 -4.94
CA TRP A 208 17.89 -19.64 -6.29
C TRP A 208 16.83 -20.75 -6.35
N GLU A 209 16.58 -21.43 -5.23
CA GLU A 209 15.59 -22.51 -5.11
C GLU A 209 14.17 -22.05 -5.44
N TRP A 210 13.89 -20.76 -5.22
CA TRP A 210 12.59 -20.15 -5.45
C TRP A 210 12.37 -19.75 -6.91
N TRP A 211 13.44 -19.61 -7.70
CA TRP A 211 13.38 -19.08 -9.07
C TRP A 211 12.36 -19.76 -9.98
N PRO A 212 12.23 -21.10 -9.99
CA PRO A 212 11.23 -21.75 -10.83
C PRO A 212 9.81 -21.20 -10.66
N SER A 213 9.40 -20.97 -9.42
CA SER A 213 8.07 -20.42 -9.09
C SER A 213 7.95 -18.96 -9.54
N ILE A 214 9.02 -18.16 -9.41
CA ILE A 214 9.06 -16.75 -9.80
C ILE A 214 9.01 -16.57 -11.31
N VAL A 215 9.89 -17.28 -12.04
CA VAL A 215 10.02 -17.17 -13.49
C VAL A 215 8.71 -17.53 -14.15
N TRP A 216 8.05 -18.59 -13.68
CA TRP A 216 6.76 -18.99 -14.22
C TRP A 216 5.70 -17.90 -13.98
N GLN A 217 5.65 -17.32 -12.79
CA GLN A 217 4.72 -16.23 -12.48
C GLN A 217 4.97 -14.98 -13.34
N LEU A 218 6.24 -14.63 -13.61
CA LEU A 218 6.60 -13.54 -14.52
C LEU A 218 6.20 -13.84 -15.97
N VAL A 219 6.44 -15.06 -16.46
CA VAL A 219 6.00 -15.48 -17.80
C VAL A 219 4.48 -15.34 -17.94
N TRP A 220 3.70 -15.76 -16.94
CA TRP A 220 2.25 -15.58 -16.98
C TRP A 220 1.85 -14.11 -16.97
N ALA A 221 2.35 -13.33 -16.02
CA ALA A 221 1.93 -11.95 -15.82
C ALA A 221 2.41 -11.01 -16.93
N TRP A 222 3.60 -11.22 -17.49
CA TRP A 222 4.25 -10.29 -18.41
C TRP A 222 4.38 -10.77 -19.85
N VAL A 223 4.14 -12.05 -20.13
CA VAL A 223 4.10 -12.56 -21.51
C VAL A 223 2.69 -12.99 -21.87
N ILE A 224 2.09 -13.88 -21.09
CA ILE A 224 0.83 -14.51 -21.46
C ILE A 224 -0.37 -13.58 -21.23
N ALA A 225 -0.42 -12.87 -20.09
CA ALA A 225 -1.51 -11.95 -19.79
C ALA A 225 -1.63 -10.81 -20.83
N PRO A 226 -0.54 -10.14 -21.28
CA PRO A 226 -0.61 -9.18 -22.38
C PRO A 226 -1.15 -9.77 -23.69
N VAL A 227 -0.75 -11.00 -24.05
CA VAL A 227 -1.28 -11.69 -25.24
C VAL A 227 -2.79 -11.94 -25.12
N ILE A 228 -3.27 -12.30 -23.93
CA ILE A 228 -4.71 -12.49 -23.66
C ILE A 228 -5.46 -11.15 -23.72
N LEU A 229 -4.91 -10.09 -23.12
CA LEU A 229 -5.46 -8.74 -23.19
C LEU A 229 -5.60 -8.29 -24.65
N TRP A 230 -4.55 -8.47 -25.46
CA TRP A 230 -4.56 -8.14 -26.87
C TRP A 230 -5.60 -8.94 -27.67
N LYS A 231 -5.68 -10.26 -27.45
CA LYS A 231 -6.65 -11.12 -28.15
C LYS A 231 -8.10 -10.85 -27.74
N SER A 232 -8.34 -10.39 -26.51
CA SER A 232 -9.67 -10.14 -25.98
C SER A 232 -10.22 -8.74 -26.29
N ARG A 233 -9.38 -7.77 -26.70
CA ARG A 233 -9.74 -6.35 -26.84
C ARG A 233 -10.97 -6.05 -27.71
N ASN A 234 -11.17 -6.83 -28.77
CA ASN A 234 -12.26 -6.63 -29.73
C ASN A 234 -13.47 -7.55 -29.49
N ILE A 235 -13.46 -8.35 -28.43
CA ILE A 235 -14.59 -9.22 -28.09
C ILE A 235 -15.59 -8.39 -27.27
N ARG A 236 -16.88 -8.44 -27.64
CA ARG A 236 -17.96 -7.84 -26.85
C ARG A 236 -18.90 -8.97 -26.46
N ASP A 237 -18.89 -9.33 -25.17
CA ASP A 237 -19.73 -10.37 -24.62
C ASP A 237 -20.74 -9.79 -23.63
N THR A 238 -21.94 -10.39 -23.58
CA THR A 238 -23.02 -9.95 -22.68
C THR A 238 -22.85 -10.46 -21.24
N GLN A 239 -21.89 -11.35 -21.00
CA GLN A 239 -21.73 -12.08 -19.75
C GLN A 239 -20.57 -11.56 -18.88
N GLY A 240 -19.98 -10.42 -19.27
CA GLY A 240 -18.86 -9.78 -18.58
C GLY A 240 -17.57 -10.61 -18.53
N TRP A 241 -17.45 -11.70 -19.29
CA TRP A 241 -16.30 -12.60 -19.23
C TRP A 241 -15.02 -11.91 -19.70
N ARG A 242 -15.09 -11.05 -20.72
CA ARG A 242 -13.97 -10.20 -21.13
C ARG A 242 -13.54 -9.28 -19.99
N VAL A 243 -14.48 -8.54 -19.39
CA VAL A 243 -14.19 -7.55 -18.36
C VAL A 243 -13.52 -8.23 -17.16
N GLN A 244 -14.06 -9.36 -16.72
CA GLN A 244 -13.48 -10.17 -15.65
C GLN A 244 -12.04 -10.61 -16.01
N THR A 245 -11.81 -11.10 -17.23
CA THR A 245 -10.47 -11.55 -17.65
C THR A 245 -9.49 -10.39 -17.68
N ILE A 246 -9.90 -9.22 -18.19
CA ILE A 246 -9.07 -8.00 -18.22
C ILE A 246 -8.72 -7.56 -16.79
N ALA A 247 -9.71 -7.46 -15.91
CA ALA A 247 -9.52 -7.05 -14.53
C ALA A 247 -8.53 -7.99 -13.81
N CYS A 248 -8.69 -9.31 -13.94
CA CYS A 248 -7.77 -10.28 -13.37
C CYS A 248 -6.34 -10.17 -13.94
N CYS A 249 -6.18 -9.96 -15.25
CA CYS A 249 -4.85 -9.78 -15.84
C CYS A 249 -4.16 -8.51 -15.32
N LEU A 250 -4.89 -7.40 -15.24
CA LEU A 250 -4.36 -6.12 -14.73
C LEU A 250 -3.99 -6.20 -13.26
N ALA A 251 -4.84 -6.81 -12.43
CA ALA A 251 -4.57 -7.01 -11.01
C ALA A 251 -3.31 -7.88 -10.77
N ASN A 252 -2.96 -8.81 -11.67
CA ASN A 252 -1.80 -9.68 -11.48
C ASN A 252 -0.46 -9.09 -11.99
N LEU A 253 -0.48 -8.13 -12.91
CA LEU A 253 0.74 -7.60 -13.56
C LEU A 253 1.78 -7.07 -12.56
N HIS A 254 1.33 -6.40 -11.50
CA HIS A 254 2.19 -5.71 -10.56
C HIS A 254 2.65 -6.57 -9.36
N ALA A 255 1.99 -7.70 -9.10
CA ALA A 255 2.19 -8.48 -7.89
C ALA A 255 3.62 -9.05 -7.78
N ALA A 256 4.14 -9.64 -8.85
CA ALA A 256 5.48 -10.23 -8.85
C ALA A 256 6.62 -9.18 -8.71
N PRO A 257 6.61 -8.06 -9.45
CA PRO A 257 7.56 -6.98 -9.22
C PRO A 257 7.52 -6.43 -7.79
N MET A 258 6.33 -6.21 -7.23
CA MET A 258 6.20 -5.68 -5.88
C MET A 258 6.73 -6.62 -4.80
N TRP A 259 6.47 -7.92 -4.94
CA TRP A 259 7.02 -8.93 -4.04
C TRP A 259 8.55 -8.97 -4.09
N LEU A 260 9.16 -8.89 -5.28
CA LEU A 260 10.62 -8.82 -5.43
C LEU A 260 11.19 -7.54 -4.79
N ILE A 261 10.55 -6.39 -5.02
CA ILE A 261 10.93 -5.12 -4.39
C ILE A 261 10.90 -5.26 -2.86
N ALA A 262 9.82 -5.81 -2.31
CA ALA A 262 9.70 -5.99 -0.86
C ALA A 262 10.74 -6.95 -0.26
N LEU A 263 11.22 -7.94 -1.01
CA LEU A 263 12.27 -8.86 -0.55
C LEU A 263 13.68 -8.26 -0.63
N TYR A 264 13.98 -7.51 -1.69
CA TYR A 264 15.36 -7.12 -2.02
C TYR A 264 15.68 -5.65 -1.75
N LEU A 265 14.69 -4.74 -1.67
CA LEU A 265 14.94 -3.34 -1.30
C LEU A 265 14.99 -3.16 0.22
N PRO A 266 16.11 -2.69 0.79
CA PRO A 266 16.22 -2.40 2.23
C PRO A 266 15.27 -1.29 2.69
N ALA A 267 14.90 -0.38 1.78
CA ALA A 267 13.95 0.70 2.04
C ALA A 267 12.53 0.19 2.36
N MET A 268 12.21 -1.05 2.00
CA MET A 268 10.94 -1.69 2.37
C MET A 268 10.95 -2.27 3.79
N ALA A 269 12.09 -2.25 4.50
CA ALA A 269 12.18 -2.79 5.85
C ALA A 269 11.17 -2.20 6.86
N PRO A 270 10.85 -0.89 6.86
CA PRO A 270 9.81 -0.33 7.72
C PRO A 270 8.43 -0.91 7.39
N VAL A 271 8.08 -0.96 6.10
CA VAL A 271 6.81 -1.50 5.58
C VAL A 271 6.68 -2.98 5.90
N ASN A 272 7.77 -3.74 5.72
CA ASN A 272 7.85 -5.17 5.99
C ASN A 272 7.63 -5.55 7.46
N ASN A 273 7.64 -4.59 8.40
CA ASN A 273 7.28 -4.86 9.79
C ASN A 273 5.76 -4.95 9.99
N VAL A 274 4.96 -4.38 9.08
CA VAL A 274 3.50 -4.31 9.15
C VAL A 274 2.88 -5.19 8.05
N PHE A 275 3.41 -5.10 6.83
CA PHE A 275 2.95 -5.83 5.66
C PHE A 275 4.03 -6.79 5.20
N VAL A 276 3.76 -8.08 5.23
CA VAL A 276 4.74 -9.09 4.78
C VAL A 276 4.97 -8.91 3.26
N PRO A 277 6.17 -9.13 2.71
CA PRO A 277 6.46 -8.91 1.29
C PRO A 277 5.41 -9.35 0.25
N PRO A 278 4.75 -10.53 0.34
CA PRO A 278 3.68 -10.91 -0.60
C PRO A 278 2.36 -10.13 -0.40
N GLN A 279 2.18 -9.40 0.70
CA GLN A 279 1.04 -8.49 0.97
C GLN A 279 1.26 -7.07 0.40
N CYS A 280 2.49 -6.74 -0.03
CA CYS A 280 2.85 -5.43 -0.61
C CYS A 280 2.37 -5.24 -2.06
N SER A 281 1.25 -5.85 -2.47
CA SER A 281 0.57 -5.49 -3.73
C SER A 281 0.21 -3.99 -3.73
N SER A 282 0.24 -3.36 -4.91
CA SER A 282 0.23 -1.89 -5.10
C SER A 282 -0.99 -1.20 -4.47
N GLU A 283 -2.09 -1.91 -4.26
CA GLU A 283 -3.28 -1.37 -3.59
C GLU A 283 -2.99 -0.99 -2.13
N THR A 284 -2.01 -1.63 -1.48
CA THR A 284 -1.65 -1.41 -0.07
C THR A 284 -0.76 -0.17 0.14
N ILE A 285 0.04 0.24 -0.85
CA ILE A 285 0.99 1.38 -0.74
C ILE A 285 0.31 2.74 -0.98
N PHE A 286 -0.76 2.77 -1.76
CA PHE A 286 -1.59 3.97 -1.94
C PHE A 286 -2.69 4.10 -0.88
N THR A 287 -2.59 3.36 0.23
CA THR A 287 -3.57 3.43 1.32
C THR A 287 -3.23 4.52 2.32
N MET A 288 -4.27 4.97 3.03
CA MET A 288 -4.14 5.84 4.21
C MET A 288 -3.14 5.27 5.22
N GLY A 289 -3.16 3.96 5.48
CA GLY A 289 -2.25 3.34 6.45
C GLY A 289 -0.77 3.43 6.06
N ALA A 290 -0.44 3.42 4.76
CA ALA A 290 0.93 3.61 4.30
C ALA A 290 1.39 5.07 4.47
N LEU A 291 0.51 6.04 4.20
CA LEU A 291 0.76 7.46 4.44
C LEU A 291 0.97 7.74 5.94
N GLU A 292 0.06 7.24 6.79
CA GLU A 292 0.15 7.43 8.25
C GLU A 292 1.43 6.82 8.82
N CYS A 293 1.82 5.63 8.37
CA CYS A 293 3.09 5.03 8.76
C CYS A 293 4.31 5.89 8.36
N MET A 294 4.27 6.61 7.23
CA MET A 294 5.35 7.52 6.85
C MET A 294 5.35 8.77 7.74
N LEU A 295 4.18 9.34 8.00
CA LEU A 295 4.02 10.51 8.86
C LEU A 295 4.52 10.23 10.28
N GLU A 296 4.25 9.04 10.82
CA GLU A 296 4.68 8.63 12.16
C GLU A 296 6.19 8.31 12.25
N ARG A 297 6.74 7.63 11.24
CA ARG A 297 8.12 7.11 11.32
C ARG A 297 9.17 8.05 10.77
N ASN A 298 8.92 8.69 9.63
CA ASN A 298 9.88 9.56 8.96
C ASN A 298 9.18 10.52 7.99
N PRO A 299 8.57 11.60 8.51
CA PRO A 299 7.83 12.56 7.68
C PRO A 299 8.73 13.48 6.84
N GLU A 300 10.01 13.62 7.19
CA GLU A 300 10.91 14.63 6.62
C GLU A 300 11.10 14.51 5.10
N PRO A 301 11.34 13.32 4.51
CA PRO A 301 11.47 13.19 3.06
C PRO A 301 10.18 13.55 2.31
N LEU A 302 9.01 13.23 2.88
CA LEU A 302 7.71 13.58 2.31
C LEU A 302 7.49 15.09 2.37
N GLN A 303 7.85 15.72 3.49
CA GLN A 303 7.75 17.17 3.64
C GLN A 303 8.67 17.92 2.68
N GLN A 304 9.94 17.51 2.56
CA GLN A 304 10.88 18.10 1.60
C GLN A 304 10.37 17.95 0.16
N PHE A 305 9.87 16.77 -0.20
CA PHE A 305 9.29 16.59 -1.52
C PHE A 305 8.05 17.47 -1.73
N SER A 306 7.15 17.52 -0.75
CA SER A 306 5.94 18.34 -0.79
C SER A 306 6.27 19.83 -0.97
N ALA A 307 7.31 20.32 -0.29
CA ALA A 307 7.78 21.69 -0.39
C ALA A 307 8.45 21.99 -1.75
N LEU A 308 9.32 21.09 -2.23
CA LEU A 308 10.15 21.32 -3.42
C LEU A 308 9.45 21.02 -4.75
N HIS A 309 8.47 20.12 -4.76
CA HIS A 309 7.86 19.62 -5.99
C HIS A 309 6.38 19.96 -6.12
N ASP A 310 5.65 19.99 -5.01
CA ASP A 310 4.20 20.22 -5.01
C ASP A 310 3.81 21.57 -4.39
N PHE A 311 4.77 22.37 -3.92
CA PHE A 311 4.55 23.63 -3.18
C PHE A 311 3.46 23.50 -2.12
N SER A 312 3.43 22.36 -1.45
CA SER A 312 2.38 21.98 -0.48
C SER A 312 2.98 21.45 0.83
N GLY A 313 4.17 21.97 1.18
CA GLY A 313 4.93 21.57 2.37
C GLY A 313 4.19 21.87 3.68
N GLU A 314 3.35 22.90 3.69
CA GLU A 314 2.52 23.33 4.81
C GLU A 314 1.58 22.21 5.30
N ASN A 315 1.06 21.39 4.38
CA ASN A 315 0.18 20.27 4.75
C ASN A 315 0.91 19.22 5.61
N ILE A 316 2.13 18.86 5.23
CA ILE A 316 2.92 17.86 5.99
C ILE A 316 3.44 18.47 7.30
N ALA A 317 3.84 19.75 7.28
CA ALA A 317 4.28 20.47 8.46
C ALA A 317 3.15 20.61 9.51
N PHE A 318 1.93 20.91 9.06
CA PHE A 318 0.73 20.94 9.91
C PHE A 318 0.45 19.58 10.55
N LEU A 319 0.43 18.50 9.76
CA LEU A 319 0.19 17.14 10.27
C LEU A 319 1.23 16.74 11.32
N ARG A 320 2.50 17.11 11.11
CA ARG A 320 3.57 16.88 12.08
C ARG A 320 3.35 17.67 13.38
N ALA A 321 2.99 18.95 13.27
CA ALA A 321 2.73 19.80 14.44
C ALA A 321 1.54 19.30 15.27
N VAL A 322 0.46 18.86 14.61
CA VAL A 322 -0.71 18.26 15.29
C VAL A 322 -0.34 16.94 15.96
N ALA A 323 0.45 16.08 15.30
CA ALA A 323 0.91 14.82 15.89
C ALA A 323 1.78 15.05 17.13
N GLU A 324 2.69 16.01 17.08
CA GLU A 324 3.53 16.41 18.22
C GLU A 324 2.68 16.95 19.37
N TRP A 325 1.74 17.87 19.08
CA TRP A 325 0.79 18.39 20.07
C TRP A 325 -0.02 17.28 20.72
N LYS A 326 -0.60 16.36 19.94
CA LYS A 326 -1.35 15.20 20.47
C LYS A 326 -0.50 14.29 21.35
N SER A 327 0.76 14.04 20.96
CA SER A 327 1.70 13.23 21.75
C SER A 327 2.06 13.86 23.09
N SER A 328 1.92 15.19 23.18
CA SER A 328 2.20 15.97 24.38
C SER A 328 1.01 16.07 25.36
N LEU A 329 -0.18 15.56 25.00
CA LEU A 329 -1.36 15.61 25.85
C LEU A 329 -1.27 14.60 27.01
N PRO A 330 -1.46 15.02 28.28
CA PRO A 330 -1.45 14.09 29.41
C PRO A 330 -2.68 13.17 29.43
N ALA A 331 -2.50 11.94 29.96
CA ALA A 331 -3.56 10.92 30.04
C ALA A 331 -4.79 11.34 30.89
N SER A 332 -4.63 12.35 31.76
CA SER A 332 -5.64 12.89 32.68
C SER A 332 -6.72 13.77 32.02
N PHE A 333 -6.59 14.12 30.73
CA PHE A 333 -7.67 14.74 29.95
C PHE A 333 -8.87 13.80 29.69
N ARG A 334 -8.85 12.58 30.24
CA ARG A 334 -9.94 11.58 30.22
C ARG A 334 -10.66 11.36 31.57
N GLY A 335 -10.44 12.25 32.55
CA GLY A 335 -11.26 12.34 33.76
C GLY A 335 -10.69 11.63 35.00
N SER A 336 -10.42 12.41 36.05
CA SER A 336 -10.82 12.17 37.45
C SER A 336 -10.36 13.35 38.32
N SER A 337 -11.16 13.66 39.35
CA SER A 337 -11.19 14.90 40.13
C SER A 337 -10.45 14.78 41.47
N ASN A 338 -9.51 15.69 41.77
CA ASN A 338 -9.03 16.01 43.13
C ASN A 338 -8.58 17.48 43.23
N GLN A 339 -8.92 18.15 44.35
CA GLN A 339 -8.98 19.62 44.47
C GLN A 339 -7.61 20.34 44.51
N GLU A 340 -6.54 19.69 44.94
CA GLU A 340 -5.17 20.24 44.89
C GLU A 340 -4.53 20.14 43.49
N GLN A 341 -5.14 19.37 42.59
CA GLN A 341 -4.67 19.17 41.22
C GLN A 341 -5.16 20.28 40.28
N TYR A 342 -6.12 21.11 40.70
CA TYR A 342 -6.79 22.08 39.82
C TYR A 342 -5.87 23.19 39.32
N SER A 343 -4.94 23.71 40.12
CA SER A 343 -4.00 24.76 39.67
C SER A 343 -2.98 24.21 38.67
N ALA A 344 -2.38 23.06 38.96
CA ALA A 344 -1.43 22.39 38.05
C ALA A 344 -2.11 21.90 36.76
N ILE A 345 -3.35 21.40 36.86
CA ILE A 345 -4.16 21.03 35.69
C ILE A 345 -4.50 22.29 34.87
N GLN A 346 -4.86 23.40 35.51
CA GLN A 346 -5.19 24.64 34.81
C GLN A 346 -3.97 25.23 34.08
N GLU A 347 -2.79 25.25 34.70
CA GLU A 347 -1.54 25.65 34.03
C GLU A 347 -1.22 24.73 32.84
N LEU A 348 -1.40 23.42 32.99
CA LEU A 348 -1.22 22.47 31.89
C LEU A 348 -2.23 22.71 30.76
N ILE A 349 -3.51 22.97 31.06
CA ILE A 349 -4.52 23.27 30.04
C ILE A 349 -4.16 24.55 29.28
N HIS A 350 -3.71 25.60 29.99
CA HIS A 350 -3.21 26.83 29.36
C HIS A 350 -2.00 26.58 28.47
N GLU A 351 -1.06 25.74 28.88
CA GLU A 351 0.08 25.36 28.05
C GLU A 351 -0.36 24.63 26.77
N ARG A 352 -1.29 23.68 26.86
CA ARG A 352 -1.82 22.95 25.70
C ARG A 352 -2.64 23.84 24.78
N PHE A 353 -3.40 24.78 25.34
CA PHE A 353 -4.15 25.78 24.58
C PHE A 353 -3.20 26.70 23.83
N ASN A 354 -2.15 27.21 24.48
CA ASN A 354 -1.14 28.04 23.84
C ASN A 354 -0.39 27.30 22.73
N SER A 355 -0.08 26.03 22.92
CA SER A 355 0.50 25.19 21.88
C SER A 355 -0.44 25.00 20.69
N ALA A 356 -1.73 24.74 20.94
CA ALA A 356 -2.75 24.66 19.88
C ALA A 356 -2.95 26.00 19.15
N LEU A 357 -2.97 27.10 19.89
CA LEU A 357 -3.09 28.46 19.36
C LEU A 357 -1.93 28.81 18.42
N ARG A 358 -0.71 28.34 18.73
CA ARG A 358 0.44 28.48 17.82
C ARG A 358 0.25 27.69 16.53
N ILE A 359 -0.30 26.48 16.59
CA ILE A 359 -0.62 25.69 15.38
C ILE A 359 -1.66 26.43 14.54
N TYR A 360 -2.71 26.95 15.17
CA TYR A 360 -3.72 27.77 14.50
C TYR A 360 -3.09 28.99 13.81
N ALA A 361 -2.32 29.80 14.54
CA ALA A 361 -1.69 31.00 13.99
C ALA A 361 -0.70 30.68 12.86
N THR A 362 -0.01 29.55 12.92
CA THR A 362 1.05 29.18 11.95
C THR A 362 0.49 28.59 10.66
N PHE A 363 -0.57 27.78 10.73
CA PHE A 363 -1.04 26.97 9.60
C PHE A 363 -2.48 27.26 9.17
N ILE A 364 -3.33 27.83 10.02
CA ILE A 364 -4.79 27.90 9.79
C ILE A 364 -5.28 29.36 9.66
N SER A 365 -4.78 30.26 10.50
CA SER A 365 -5.22 31.66 10.56
C SER A 365 -5.14 32.35 9.21
N THR A 366 -6.26 32.91 8.77
CA THR A 366 -6.36 33.68 7.50
C THR A 366 -5.50 34.96 7.51
N ARG A 367 -5.06 35.40 8.69
CA ARG A 367 -4.36 36.67 8.91
C ARG A 367 -2.90 36.50 9.33
N ASP A 368 -2.53 35.35 9.90
CA ASP A 368 -1.18 35.13 10.45
C ASP A 368 -0.39 34.04 9.73
N ALA A 369 -1.06 33.03 9.17
CA ALA A 369 -0.36 31.93 8.54
C ALA A 369 0.20 32.38 7.19
N GLU A 370 1.52 32.26 7.04
CA GLU A 370 2.25 32.58 5.80
C GLU A 370 1.85 31.64 4.66
N PHE A 371 1.64 30.36 4.99
CA PHE A 371 1.15 29.33 4.08
C PHE A 371 0.00 28.57 4.76
N GLN A 372 -1.24 28.93 4.41
CA GLN A 372 -2.45 28.36 5.00
C GLN A 372 -2.76 26.96 4.46
N VAL A 373 -3.14 26.04 5.34
CA VAL A 373 -3.64 24.72 4.93
C VAL A 373 -5.05 24.82 4.33
N ASN A 374 -5.30 24.02 3.30
CA ASN A 374 -6.59 24.05 2.60
C ASN A 374 -7.68 23.29 3.38
N LEU A 375 -8.49 24.03 4.13
CA LEU A 375 -9.60 23.51 4.92
C LEU A 375 -10.96 23.95 4.34
N SER A 376 -12.00 23.16 4.62
CA SER A 376 -13.38 23.56 4.32
C SER A 376 -13.76 24.79 5.16
N SER A 377 -14.65 25.65 4.65
CA SER A 377 -15.12 26.84 5.38
C SER A 377 -15.73 26.49 6.73
N GLN A 378 -16.33 25.29 6.86
CA GLN A 378 -16.86 24.80 8.12
C GLN A 378 -15.75 24.49 9.13
N ASN A 379 -14.71 23.75 8.73
CA ASN A 379 -13.59 23.42 9.61
C ASN A 379 -12.80 24.67 10.01
N LEU A 380 -12.60 25.59 9.06
CA LEU A 380 -11.95 26.88 9.32
C LEU A 380 -12.73 27.67 10.37
N LYS A 381 -14.04 27.84 10.17
CA LYS A 381 -14.90 28.60 11.08
C LYS A 381 -14.90 28.02 12.50
N ASN A 382 -14.97 26.69 12.63
CA ASN A 382 -14.94 26.04 13.94
C ASN A 382 -13.64 26.34 14.71
N LEU A 383 -12.51 26.45 14.01
CA LEU A 383 -11.21 26.77 14.62
C LEU A 383 -11.07 28.28 14.88
N GLU A 384 -11.60 29.12 13.99
CA GLU A 384 -11.69 30.58 14.19
C GLU A 384 -12.51 30.91 15.45
N ASP A 385 -13.66 30.28 15.64
CA ASP A 385 -14.56 30.49 16.78
C ASP A 385 -13.86 30.23 18.14
N ILE A 386 -12.79 29.43 18.15
CA ILE A 386 -12.05 29.06 19.37
C ILE A 386 -10.78 29.89 19.54
N PHE A 387 -10.01 30.07 18.47
CA PHE A 387 -8.65 30.61 18.58
C PHE A 387 -8.53 32.07 18.14
N GLU A 388 -9.45 32.61 17.34
CA GLU A 388 -9.25 33.90 16.67
C GLU A 388 -9.16 35.07 17.64
N VAL A 389 -10.00 35.11 18.69
CA VAL A 389 -9.95 36.16 19.73
C VAL A 389 -8.61 36.15 20.46
N SER A 390 -8.14 34.95 20.81
CA SER A 390 -6.84 34.76 21.48
C SER A 390 -5.69 35.14 20.55
N ALA A 391 -5.79 34.78 19.26
CA ALA A 391 -4.80 35.12 18.24
C ALA A 391 -4.72 36.63 18.00
N ARG A 392 -5.84 37.35 17.89
CA ARG A 392 -5.84 38.81 17.72
C ARG A 392 -5.21 39.53 18.91
N THR A 393 -5.44 39.04 20.12
CA THR A 393 -4.89 39.66 21.32
C THR A 393 -3.37 39.46 21.41
N LEU A 394 -2.85 38.29 21.00
CA LEU A 394 -1.41 38.00 21.03
C LEU A 394 -0.64 38.55 19.83
N TYR A 395 -1.17 38.43 18.62
CA TYR A 395 -0.46 38.73 17.37
C TYR A 395 -0.87 40.06 16.75
N GLY A 396 -1.84 40.76 17.35
CA GLY A 396 -2.39 42.01 16.87
C GLY A 396 -3.43 41.84 15.75
N ASP A 397 -4.10 42.94 15.41
CA ASP A 397 -5.07 42.96 14.32
C ASP A 397 -4.36 43.23 12.99
N LYS A 398 -4.08 42.16 12.26
CA LYS A 398 -3.55 42.23 10.89
C LYS A 398 -4.71 42.22 9.92
N ARG A 399 -4.66 43.08 8.90
CA ARG A 399 -5.65 43.04 7.82
C ARG A 399 -5.53 41.73 7.06
N PRO A 400 -6.65 41.04 6.75
CA PRO A 400 -6.62 39.87 5.87
C PRO A 400 -6.05 40.28 4.52
N VAL A 401 -5.08 39.53 4.02
CA VAL A 401 -4.48 39.76 2.71
C VAL A 401 -5.45 39.23 1.66
N ASP A 402 -5.92 40.11 0.76
CA ASP A 402 -6.79 39.71 -0.34
C ASP A 402 -6.00 38.85 -1.35
N PRO A 403 -6.39 37.58 -1.59
CA PRO A 403 -5.71 36.71 -2.56
C PRO A 403 -5.73 37.26 -3.99
N ALA A 404 -6.69 38.12 -4.34
CA ALA A 404 -6.79 38.76 -5.65
C ALA A 404 -5.89 40.00 -5.78
N LEU A 405 -5.37 40.54 -4.67
CA LEU A 405 -4.56 41.77 -4.62
C LEU A 405 -3.27 41.59 -3.79
N PRO A 406 -2.41 40.59 -4.10
CA PRO A 406 -1.27 40.22 -3.27
C PRO A 406 -0.16 41.28 -3.18
N PHE A 407 -0.17 42.30 -4.05
CA PHE A 407 0.81 43.38 -4.09
C PHE A 407 0.30 44.71 -3.51
N GLU A 408 -0.97 44.81 -3.11
CA GLU A 408 -1.55 46.06 -2.60
C GLU A 408 -1.09 46.38 -1.15
N SER A 409 -0.56 45.37 -0.45
CA SER A 409 0.02 45.44 0.89
C SER A 409 1.40 46.12 0.94
N PHE A 410 2.04 46.42 -0.21
CA PHE A 410 3.29 47.18 -0.32
C PHE A 410 3.10 48.71 -0.21
N ASN A 411 2.03 49.19 0.43
CA ASN A 411 2.00 50.58 0.87
C ASN A 411 2.90 50.71 2.10
N MET A 412 4.15 51.08 1.83
CA MET A 412 5.14 51.61 2.76
C MET A 412 4.44 52.49 3.80
N THR A 413 4.10 51.90 4.96
CA THR A 413 3.69 52.65 6.14
C THR A 413 4.83 53.60 6.43
N SER A 414 4.56 54.88 6.23
CA SER A 414 5.42 56.01 6.51
C SER A 414 6.19 55.78 7.81
N LEU A 415 7.47 55.45 7.68
CA LEU A 415 8.47 55.70 8.71
C LEU A 415 8.63 57.23 8.77
N ALA A 416 7.68 57.89 9.41
CA ALA A 416 7.86 59.26 9.83
C ALA A 416 8.95 59.27 10.91
N ASN A 417 10.05 59.98 10.59
CA ASN A 417 11.18 60.32 11.45
C ASN A 417 12.12 59.18 11.88
N VAL A 418 13.02 58.80 10.97
CA VAL A 418 14.42 58.58 11.37
C VAL A 418 15.30 59.31 10.34
N ASN A 419 16.02 60.34 10.81
CA ASN A 419 16.95 61.10 9.98
C ASN A 419 18.06 60.16 9.48
N SER A 420 18.15 60.05 8.16
CA SER A 420 19.15 59.28 7.45
C SER A 420 20.56 59.79 7.74
N SER A 421 21.49 58.88 8.04
CA SER A 421 22.87 59.06 7.63
C SER A 421 23.53 57.72 7.31
N ALA A 422 24.22 57.73 6.17
CA ALA A 422 25.10 56.70 5.61
C ALA A 422 24.44 55.39 5.15
N ALA A 423 24.26 55.31 3.83
CA ALA A 423 24.01 54.08 3.10
C ALA A 423 25.15 53.05 3.34
N SER A 424 24.77 51.85 3.78
CA SER A 424 25.51 50.63 3.45
C SER A 424 24.52 49.63 2.84
N ALA A 425 24.79 49.19 1.62
CA ALA A 425 23.96 48.27 0.85
C ALA A 425 24.19 46.79 1.27
N HIS A 426 24.40 46.54 2.56
CA HIS A 426 24.62 45.21 3.12
C HIS A 426 23.92 44.95 4.46
N GLY A 427 22.86 45.72 4.76
CA GLY A 427 21.98 45.42 5.88
C GLY A 427 21.09 44.22 5.56
N SER A 428 21.38 43.07 6.18
CA SER A 428 20.59 41.84 6.03
C SER A 428 19.13 42.09 6.42
N GLU A 429 18.21 41.92 5.47
CA GLU A 429 16.76 41.95 5.67
C GLU A 429 16.29 40.85 6.66
N ASP A 430 17.12 39.83 6.89
CA ASP A 430 16.85 38.76 7.86
C ASP A 430 16.78 39.25 9.30
N GLY A 431 17.47 40.34 9.67
CA GLY A 431 17.64 40.75 11.08
C GLY A 431 16.41 41.38 11.74
N ILE A 432 15.56 42.07 10.98
CA ILE A 432 14.38 42.79 11.49
C ILE A 432 13.13 41.89 11.48
N PHE A 433 13.05 40.96 10.53
CA PHE A 433 11.96 39.97 10.46
C PHE A 433 12.14 38.84 11.48
N THR A 434 13.39 38.44 11.78
CA THR A 434 13.68 37.44 12.82
C THR A 434 13.39 37.93 14.24
N THR A 435 13.72 39.19 14.55
CA THR A 435 13.48 39.77 15.88
C THR A 435 11.99 39.93 16.22
N SER A 436 11.13 40.29 15.27
CA SER A 436 9.67 40.34 15.48
C SER A 436 9.02 38.95 15.62
N ARG A 437 9.53 37.94 14.90
CA ARG A 437 9.11 36.52 15.05
C ARG A 437 9.51 35.93 16.40
N GLU A 438 10.71 36.23 16.90
CA GLU A 438 11.19 35.75 18.21
C GLU A 438 10.46 36.40 19.39
N VAL A 439 10.08 37.68 19.29
CA VAL A 439 9.31 38.38 20.32
C VAL A 439 7.88 37.84 20.42
N ASN A 440 7.21 37.58 19.30
CA ASN A 440 5.87 36.96 19.29
C ASN A 440 5.87 35.47 19.69
N ALA A 441 6.99 34.75 19.52
CA ALA A 441 7.11 33.36 19.93
C ALA A 441 7.11 33.16 21.46
N ARG A 442 7.43 34.20 22.24
CA ARG A 442 7.50 34.16 23.71
C ARG A 442 6.24 34.66 24.42
N ALA A 443 5.31 35.30 23.72
CA ALA A 443 4.03 35.71 24.30
C ALA A 443 3.11 34.51 24.50
N LEU A 444 2.46 34.43 25.66
CA LEU A 444 1.50 33.38 26.03
C LEU A 444 0.15 34.00 26.35
N TRP A 445 -0.93 33.35 25.91
CA TRP A 445 -2.30 33.68 26.27
C TRP A 445 -2.59 33.24 27.71
N TRP A 446 -3.09 34.17 28.51
CA TRP A 446 -3.46 33.98 29.92
C TRP A 446 -4.94 34.23 30.21
N GLY A 447 -5.76 34.52 29.20
CA GLY A 447 -7.20 34.71 29.38
C GLY A 447 -7.99 33.41 29.42
N ASP A 448 -9.31 33.52 29.47
CA ASP A 448 -10.20 32.37 29.57
C ASP A 448 -10.08 31.43 28.36
N ILE A 449 -10.16 30.13 28.61
CA ILE A 449 -10.10 29.08 27.59
C ILE A 449 -11.54 28.70 27.21
N PRO A 450 -11.91 28.72 25.92
CA PRO A 450 -13.25 28.36 25.49
C PRO A 450 -13.65 26.93 25.94
N GLU A 451 -14.89 26.75 26.40
CA GLU A 451 -15.41 25.46 26.90
C GLU A 451 -15.34 24.33 25.85
N HIS A 452 -15.33 24.68 24.57
CA HIS A 452 -15.27 23.72 23.47
C HIS A 452 -13.85 23.21 23.15
N PHE A 453 -12.80 23.76 23.78
CA PHE A 453 -11.42 23.30 23.58
C PHE A 453 -11.19 21.93 24.21
N ASN A 454 -10.75 20.95 23.41
CA ASN A 454 -10.50 19.58 23.87
C ASN A 454 -9.38 18.89 23.07
N GLY A 455 -9.00 17.68 23.48
CA GLY A 455 -7.91 16.91 22.84
C GLY A 455 -8.19 16.46 21.39
N SER A 456 -9.43 16.54 20.93
CA SER A 456 -9.85 16.20 19.56
C SER A 456 -10.01 17.41 18.66
N ILE A 457 -9.58 18.61 19.08
CA ILE A 457 -9.91 19.86 18.39
C ILE A 457 -9.40 19.95 16.94
N PHE A 458 -8.33 19.24 16.62
CA PHE A 458 -7.76 19.19 15.27
C PHE A 458 -8.16 17.95 14.47
N ASP A 459 -8.99 17.04 14.99
CA ASP A 459 -9.25 15.73 14.36
C ASP A 459 -9.84 15.87 12.95
N ASP A 460 -10.84 16.73 12.78
CA ASP A 460 -11.49 16.95 11.48
C ASP A 460 -10.56 17.65 10.47
N ALA A 461 -9.74 18.59 10.94
CA ALA A 461 -8.75 19.27 10.12
C ALA A 461 -7.62 18.31 9.71
N GLU A 462 -7.12 17.50 10.65
CA GLU A 462 -6.10 16.47 10.39
C GLU A 462 -6.60 15.45 9.37
N ALA A 463 -7.83 14.93 9.54
CA ALA A 463 -8.42 13.98 8.61
C ALA A 463 -8.57 14.56 7.19
N SER A 464 -9.03 15.81 7.08
CA SER A 464 -9.16 16.52 5.81
C SER A 464 -7.80 16.68 5.11
N ILE A 465 -6.77 17.13 5.83
CA ILE A 465 -5.43 17.32 5.27
C ILE A 465 -4.75 15.99 4.93
N LYS A 466 -4.90 14.94 5.76
CA LYS A 466 -4.41 13.59 5.42
C LYS A 466 -5.03 13.08 4.13
N TYR A 467 -6.34 13.27 3.94
CA TYR A 467 -7.01 12.88 2.70
C TYR A 467 -6.49 13.68 1.51
N LEU A 468 -6.34 14.99 1.64
CA LEU A 468 -5.78 15.86 0.60
C LEU A 468 -4.38 15.42 0.16
N VAL A 469 -3.51 15.11 1.12
CA VAL A 469 -2.15 14.59 0.89
C VAL A 469 -2.22 13.22 0.21
N LEU A 470 -3.10 12.32 0.68
CA LEU A 470 -3.27 10.98 0.13
C LEU A 470 -3.67 11.01 -1.36
N THR A 471 -4.55 11.93 -1.75
CA THR A 471 -5.06 12.00 -3.12
C THR A 471 -4.16 12.77 -4.08
N ASN A 472 -3.27 13.65 -3.58
CA ASN A 472 -2.46 14.55 -4.41
C ASN A 472 -0.96 14.30 -4.31
N THR A 473 -0.37 14.56 -3.15
CA THR A 473 1.08 14.56 -2.93
C THR A 473 1.63 13.14 -2.81
N TRP A 474 0.92 12.27 -2.08
CA TRP A 474 1.34 10.90 -1.80
C TRP A 474 1.61 10.06 -3.06
N PRO A 475 0.72 10.04 -4.07
CA PRO A 475 0.96 9.23 -5.27
C PRO A 475 2.17 9.72 -6.07
N LYS A 476 2.40 11.04 -6.11
CA LYS A 476 3.54 11.66 -6.78
C LYS A 476 4.84 11.36 -6.06
N PHE A 477 4.85 11.47 -4.74
CA PHE A 477 6.00 11.13 -3.90
C PHE A 477 6.45 9.68 -4.11
N VAL A 478 5.49 8.74 -4.03
CA VAL A 478 5.76 7.31 -4.23
C VAL A 478 6.32 7.05 -5.63
N LYS A 479 5.76 7.69 -6.66
CA LYS A 479 6.24 7.59 -8.05
C LYS A 479 7.64 8.19 -8.23
N ALA A 480 7.91 9.35 -7.64
CA ALA A 480 9.22 10.01 -7.73
C ALA A 480 10.32 9.20 -7.03
N LYS A 481 10.03 8.65 -5.85
CA LYS A 481 10.94 7.71 -5.17
C LYS A 481 11.22 6.48 -6.03
N ARG A 482 10.19 5.92 -6.68
CA ARG A 482 10.37 4.79 -7.61
C ARG A 482 11.28 5.14 -8.78
N ASN A 483 11.06 6.27 -9.45
CA ASN A 483 11.85 6.69 -10.61
C ASN A 483 13.30 7.04 -10.23
N SER A 484 13.51 7.70 -9.09
CA SER A 484 14.85 8.00 -8.57
C SER A 484 15.64 6.73 -8.28
N LEU A 485 14.96 5.69 -7.78
CA LEU A 485 15.58 4.38 -7.55
C LEU A 485 15.92 3.70 -8.88
N GLU A 486 15.04 3.73 -9.87
CA GLU A 486 15.30 3.14 -11.20
C GLU A 486 16.49 3.80 -11.93
N SER A 487 16.65 5.12 -11.81
CA SER A 487 17.76 5.88 -12.41
C SER A 487 19.11 5.70 -11.69
N MET A 488 19.12 5.25 -10.44
CA MET A 488 20.36 5.03 -9.67
C MET A 488 20.98 3.65 -9.97
N TYR A 489 20.22 2.75 -10.62
CA TYR A 489 20.64 1.39 -10.96
C TYR A 489 20.74 1.13 -12.47
N SER A 490 20.58 2.17 -13.31
CA SER A 490 21.00 2.17 -14.73
C SER A 490 22.31 2.94 -14.85
#